data_AF-A0A1F8H0Y5-F1
#
_entry.id   AF-A0A1F8H0Y5-F1
#
_cell.length_a   1.000
_cell.length_b   1.000
_cell.length_c   1.000
_cell.angle_alpha   90.00
_cell.angle_beta   90.00
_cell.angle_gamma   90.00
#
_symmetry.space_group_name_H-M   'P 1'
#
loop_
_entity.id
_entity.type
_entity.pdbx_description
1 polymer ?
#
loop_
_entity_poly.entity_id
_entity_poly.type
_entity_poly.pdbx_seq_one_letter_code
_entity_poly.pdbx_strand_id
1 'polypeptide(L)'
;MSYLNIRWQRFDKKKRIIALWAIIGVTTGLGIFIWKFSDFNLNQETLVLPPSNIKIQTYSVSGKVDSVGKDRIFYTAPVAYSAGENVTIKYEPRIALVDEKTEFTKSSFISGKISYRAIKLSDIKKGDKAIFYFSVLPYDKSETLASKIDLPVNY
;
A
#
# COMPACT_ATOMS: atom_id res chain seq x y z
N MET A 1 -45.94 11.62 -35.97
CA MET A 1 -44.89 10.89 -36.73
C MET A 1 -43.56 11.59 -36.48
N SER A 2 -42.59 10.94 -35.82
CA SER A 2 -41.37 11.60 -35.34
C SER A 2 -40.39 11.92 -36.48
N TYR A 3 -39.75 13.10 -36.39
CA TYR A 3 -38.84 13.67 -37.38
C TYR A 3 -37.61 12.79 -37.74
N LEU A 4 -37.33 11.73 -36.97
CA LEU A 4 -36.27 10.78 -37.29
C LEU A 4 -36.61 9.86 -38.48
N ASN A 5 -37.89 9.58 -38.72
CA ASN A 5 -38.29 8.56 -39.70
C ASN A 5 -38.11 9.03 -41.16
N ILE A 6 -38.11 10.35 -41.40
CA ILE A 6 -38.09 10.94 -42.75
C ILE A 6 -36.66 11.01 -43.32
N ARG A 7 -35.62 11.08 -42.48
CA ARG A 7 -34.22 11.12 -42.95
C ARG A 7 -33.63 9.76 -43.34
N TRP A 8 -34.20 8.65 -42.88
CA TRP A 8 -33.70 7.31 -43.17
C TRP A 8 -34.11 6.77 -44.55
N GLN A 9 -35.17 7.30 -45.16
CA GLN A 9 -35.67 6.81 -46.46
C GLN A 9 -34.83 7.24 -47.67
N ARG A 10 -33.97 8.27 -47.55
CA ARG A 10 -33.16 8.82 -48.68
C ARG A 10 -31.80 8.15 -48.88
N PHE A 11 -31.39 7.22 -48.02
CA PHE A 11 -30.13 6.52 -48.19
C PHE A 11 -30.32 5.23 -49.01
N ASP A 12 -29.48 5.09 -50.02
CA ASP A 12 -29.33 3.89 -50.84
C ASP A 12 -29.06 2.65 -49.97
N LYS A 13 -29.55 1.45 -50.34
CA LYS A 13 -29.52 0.24 -49.49
C LYS A 13 -28.10 -0.05 -48.94
N LYS A 14 -27.07 0.13 -49.77
CA LYS A 14 -25.66 -0.04 -49.40
C LYS A 14 -25.21 0.94 -48.29
N LYS A 15 -25.64 2.20 -48.34
CA LYS A 15 -25.27 3.23 -47.35
C LYS A 15 -25.95 3.01 -45.99
N ARG A 16 -27.15 2.44 -45.97
CA ARG A 16 -27.84 2.06 -44.72
C ARG A 16 -27.13 0.93 -43.98
N ILE A 17 -26.64 -0.07 -44.72
CA ILE A 17 -25.89 -1.19 -44.16
C ILE A 17 -24.57 -0.69 -43.54
N ILE A 18 -23.84 0.20 -44.23
CA ILE A 18 -22.60 0.79 -43.72
C ILE A 18 -22.87 1.62 -42.45
N ALA A 19 -23.95 2.41 -42.43
CA ALA A 19 -24.34 3.19 -41.25
C ALA A 19 -24.70 2.30 -40.04
N LEU A 20 -25.38 1.18 -40.26
CA LEU A 20 -25.68 0.20 -39.21
C LEU A 20 -24.41 -0.45 -38.65
N TRP A 21 -23.46 -0.85 -39.50
CA TRP A 21 -22.16 -1.39 -39.05
C TRP A 21 -21.33 -0.35 -38.28
N ALA A 22 -21.37 0.92 -38.67
CA ALA A 22 -20.69 2.00 -37.97
C ALA A 22 -21.31 2.23 -36.57
N ILE A 23 -22.64 2.23 -36.45
CA ILE A 23 -23.33 2.35 -35.15
C ILE A 23 -22.99 1.16 -34.26
N ILE A 24 -23.08 -0.06 -34.80
CA ILE A 24 -22.73 -1.28 -34.06
C ILE A 24 -21.28 -1.19 -33.57
N GLY A 25 -20.33 -0.90 -34.45
CA GLY A 25 -18.91 -0.78 -34.10
C GLY A 25 -18.63 0.29 -33.04
N VAL A 26 -19.31 1.44 -33.09
CA VAL A 26 -19.21 2.48 -32.05
C VAL A 26 -19.78 1.98 -30.73
N THR A 27 -20.93 1.30 -30.73
CA THR A 27 -21.54 0.78 -29.49
C THR A 27 -20.74 -0.37 -28.86
N THR A 28 -20.18 -1.30 -29.63
CA THR A 28 -19.28 -2.34 -29.09
C THR A 28 -17.97 -1.75 -28.63
N GLY A 29 -17.39 -0.78 -29.35
CA GLY A 29 -16.18 -0.08 -28.93
C GLY A 29 -16.34 0.65 -27.60
N LEU A 30 -17.45 1.39 -27.42
CA LEU A 30 -17.79 2.05 -26.16
C LEU A 30 -18.04 1.04 -25.03
N GLY A 31 -18.76 -0.06 -25.28
CA GLY A 31 -19.01 -1.10 -24.28
C GLY A 31 -17.74 -1.77 -23.78
N ILE A 32 -16.82 -2.13 -24.69
CA ILE A 32 -15.53 -2.74 -24.34
C ILE A 32 -14.64 -1.74 -23.59
N PHE A 33 -14.66 -0.47 -23.99
CA PHE A 33 -13.91 0.58 -23.32
C PHE A 33 -14.42 0.82 -21.90
N ILE A 34 -15.73 0.96 -21.71
CA ILE A 34 -16.35 1.16 -20.39
C ILE A 34 -16.09 -0.05 -19.49
N TRP A 35 -16.22 -1.28 -20.01
CA TRP A 35 -15.93 -2.49 -19.25
C TRP A 35 -14.46 -2.55 -18.82
N LYS A 36 -13.51 -2.33 -19.73
CA LYS A 36 -12.07 -2.29 -19.39
C LYS A 36 -11.72 -1.15 -18.44
N PHE A 37 -12.36 0.01 -18.55
CA PHE A 37 -12.12 1.16 -17.67
C PHE A 37 -12.72 0.94 -16.27
N SER A 38 -13.85 0.24 -16.19
CA SER A 38 -14.45 -0.22 -14.93
C SER A 38 -13.56 -1.25 -14.25
N ASP A 39 -13.09 -2.25 -14.98
CA ASP A 39 -12.16 -3.26 -14.47
C ASP A 39 -10.82 -2.66 -14.04
N PHE A 40 -10.36 -1.60 -14.72
CA PHE A 40 -9.15 -0.88 -14.36
C PHE A 40 -9.30 -0.10 -13.04
N ASN A 41 -10.45 0.51 -12.77
CA ASN A 41 -10.69 1.22 -11.50
C ASN A 41 -10.99 0.28 -10.32
N LEU A 42 -11.63 -0.88 -10.56
CA LEU A 42 -11.95 -1.86 -9.53
C LEU A 42 -10.73 -2.63 -9.00
N ASN A 43 -9.66 -2.73 -9.80
CA ASN A 43 -8.45 -3.50 -9.46
C ASN A 43 -7.26 -2.64 -9.05
N GLN A 44 -7.45 -1.33 -8.81
CA GLN A 44 -6.38 -0.51 -8.25
C GLN A 44 -6.15 -0.84 -6.78
N GLU A 45 -4.92 -1.22 -6.46
CA GLU A 45 -4.51 -1.46 -5.09
C GLU A 45 -4.48 -0.14 -4.31
N THR A 46 -5.11 -0.16 -3.15
CA THR A 46 -5.18 0.96 -2.22
C THR A 46 -4.57 0.54 -0.90
N LEU A 47 -3.79 1.42 -0.28
CA LEU A 47 -3.18 1.15 1.01
C LEU A 47 -4.27 1.00 2.08
N VAL A 48 -4.24 -0.09 2.85
CA VAL A 48 -5.18 -0.30 3.95
C VAL A 48 -4.74 0.56 5.13
N LEU A 49 -5.51 1.60 5.40
CA LEU A 49 -5.32 2.47 6.55
C LEU A 49 -6.37 2.18 7.64
N PRO A 50 -6.04 2.39 8.92
CA PRO A 50 -7.03 2.31 9.98
C PRO A 50 -8.19 3.28 9.74
N PRO A 51 -9.41 2.92 10.17
CA PRO A 51 -10.58 3.79 10.06
C PRO A 51 -10.34 5.20 10.63
N SER A 52 -10.86 6.23 9.95
CA SER A 52 -10.63 7.64 10.30
C SER A 52 -11.19 8.07 11.66
N ASN A 53 -12.13 7.29 12.23
CA ASN A 53 -12.68 7.48 13.57
C ASN A 53 -11.75 6.97 14.68
N ILE A 54 -10.71 6.19 14.37
CA ILE A 54 -9.74 5.72 15.34
C ILE A 54 -8.55 6.69 15.34
N LYS A 55 -8.40 7.44 16.45
CA LYS A 55 -7.21 8.27 16.70
C LYS A 55 -6.12 7.41 17.33
N ILE A 56 -5.15 6.99 16.53
CA ILE A 56 -4.01 6.20 17.03
C ILE A 56 -2.85 7.17 17.30
N GLN A 57 -2.42 7.19 18.55
CA GLN A 57 -1.33 8.06 19.02
C GLN A 57 0.05 7.42 18.87
N THR A 58 0.09 6.09 18.78
CA THR A 58 1.33 5.32 18.61
C THR A 58 1.07 4.15 17.69
N TYR A 59 1.92 4.00 16.68
CA TYR A 59 1.91 2.88 15.75
C TYR A 59 3.20 2.10 15.88
N SER A 60 3.11 0.77 15.75
CA SER A 60 4.29 -0.08 15.63
C SER A 60 4.30 -0.81 14.30
N VAL A 61 5.50 -0.98 13.75
CA VAL A 61 5.73 -1.79 12.55
C VAL A 61 6.86 -2.76 12.86
N SER A 62 6.60 -4.04 12.68
CA SER A 62 7.63 -5.07 12.82
C SER A 62 8.27 -5.32 11.46
N GLY A 63 9.60 -5.36 11.42
CA GLY A 63 10.34 -5.56 10.18
C GLY A 63 11.70 -6.20 10.41
N LYS A 64 12.38 -6.46 9.30
CA LYS A 64 13.75 -6.98 9.28
C LYS A 64 14.70 -5.88 8.84
N VAL A 65 15.77 -5.65 9.61
CA VAL A 65 16.79 -4.66 9.29
C VAL A 65 17.59 -5.09 8.06
N ASP A 66 17.62 -4.24 7.05
CA ASP A 66 18.37 -4.47 5.80
C ASP A 66 19.74 -3.80 5.87
N SER A 67 19.83 -2.60 6.44
CA SER A 67 21.08 -1.90 6.72
C SER A 67 20.89 -0.79 7.76
N VAL A 68 21.99 -0.34 8.37
CA VAL A 68 22.00 0.72 9.39
C VAL A 68 22.93 1.82 8.91
N GLY A 69 22.40 3.04 8.83
CA GLY A 69 23.13 4.27 8.54
C GLY A 69 23.50 5.04 9.81
N LYS A 70 23.93 6.30 9.65
CA LYS A 70 24.31 7.17 10.77
C LYS A 70 23.11 7.60 11.62
N ASP A 71 22.00 7.91 10.97
CA ASP A 71 20.80 8.56 11.50
C ASP A 71 19.51 7.85 11.04
N ARG A 72 19.64 6.65 10.49
CA ARG A 72 18.54 5.92 9.86
C ARG A 72 18.76 4.41 9.85
N ILE A 73 17.66 3.67 9.86
CA ILE A 73 17.63 2.22 9.70
C ILE A 73 16.76 1.89 8.49
N PHE A 74 17.32 1.16 7.54
CA PHE A 74 16.58 0.62 6.41
C PHE A 74 16.05 -0.75 6.81
N TYR A 75 14.75 -0.97 6.65
CA TYR A 75 14.10 -2.21 7.04
C TYR A 75 12.98 -2.57 6.07
N THR A 76 12.74 -3.86 5.90
CA THR A 76 11.62 -4.37 5.11
C THR A 76 10.49 -4.76 6.05
N ALA A 77 9.28 -4.28 5.79
CA ALA A 77 8.11 -4.55 6.60
C ALA A 77 6.86 -4.87 5.76
N PRO A 78 5.92 -5.66 6.31
CA PRO A 78 4.67 -5.97 5.64
C PRO A 78 3.76 -4.73 5.57
N VAL A 79 3.12 -4.54 4.43
CA VAL A 79 2.16 -3.49 4.12
C VAL A 79 0.94 -4.14 3.49
N ALA A 80 -0.25 -3.80 3.98
CA ALA A 80 -1.51 -4.35 3.48
C ALA A 80 -2.11 -3.43 2.41
N TYR A 81 -2.49 -4.03 1.29
CA TYR A 81 -3.19 -3.38 0.19
C TYR A 81 -4.53 -4.05 -0.06
N SER A 82 -5.56 -3.26 -0.36
CA SER A 82 -6.87 -3.74 -0.78
C SER A 82 -7.10 -3.48 -2.27
N ALA A 83 -7.63 -4.47 -2.98
CA ALA A 83 -8.13 -4.35 -4.34
C ALA A 83 -9.51 -5.03 -4.40
N GLY A 84 -10.58 -4.22 -4.43
CA GLY A 84 -11.94 -4.70 -4.19
C GLY A 84 -12.09 -5.34 -2.80
N GLU A 85 -12.56 -6.58 -2.74
CA GLU A 85 -12.75 -7.36 -1.51
C GLU A 85 -11.47 -8.11 -1.06
N ASN A 86 -10.41 -8.11 -1.88
CA ASN A 86 -9.19 -8.86 -1.60
C ASN A 86 -8.17 -8.00 -0.85
N VAL A 87 -7.56 -8.57 0.18
CA VAL A 87 -6.43 -7.96 0.91
C VAL A 87 -5.16 -8.74 0.63
N THR A 88 -4.12 -8.04 0.16
CA THR A 88 -2.79 -8.61 -0.10
C THR A 88 -1.76 -7.97 0.81
N ILE A 89 -0.85 -8.79 1.35
CA ILE A 89 0.31 -8.30 2.11
C ILE A 89 1.52 -8.27 1.18
N LYS A 90 2.16 -7.10 1.07
CA LYS A 90 3.41 -6.89 0.36
C LYS A 90 4.52 -6.52 1.34
N TYR A 91 5.75 -6.93 1.06
CA TYR A 91 6.91 -6.55 1.86
C TYR A 91 7.64 -5.43 1.16
N GLU A 92 7.72 -4.27 1.80
CA GLU A 92 8.26 -3.06 1.20
C GLU A 92 9.43 -2.49 2.00
N PRO A 93 10.44 -1.92 1.33
CA PRO A 93 11.52 -1.21 1.98
C PRO A 93 11.01 0.08 2.63
N ARG A 94 11.42 0.31 3.87
CA ARG A 94 11.07 1.47 4.70
C ARG A 94 12.29 2.00 5.42
N ILE A 95 12.20 3.23 5.90
CA ILE A 95 13.28 3.94 6.58
C ILE A 95 12.77 4.49 7.91
N ALA A 96 13.38 4.04 9.00
CA ALA A 96 13.18 4.64 10.32
C ALA A 96 14.30 5.67 10.52
N LEU A 97 13.95 6.96 10.56
CA LEU A 97 14.87 8.01 10.99
C LEU A 97 15.01 7.92 12.50
N VAL A 98 16.20 8.20 13.01
CA VAL A 98 16.49 8.15 14.45
C VAL A 98 17.24 9.39 14.89
N ASP A 99 16.99 9.81 16.12
CA ASP A 99 17.66 10.95 16.75
C ASP A 99 18.13 10.59 18.17
N GLU A 100 18.62 11.58 18.91
CA GLU A 100 19.08 11.42 20.29
C GLU A 100 17.97 11.03 21.27
N LYS A 101 16.71 11.24 20.91
CA LYS A 101 15.53 10.90 21.72
C LYS A 101 14.97 9.52 21.37
N THR A 102 15.37 8.93 20.25
CA THR A 102 14.95 7.57 19.90
C THR A 102 15.47 6.59 20.94
N GLU A 103 14.55 5.89 21.60
CA GLU A 103 14.90 4.83 22.54
C GLU A 103 15.22 3.53 21.80
N PHE A 104 16.33 2.87 22.15
CA PHE A 104 16.66 1.56 21.60
C PHE A 104 16.72 0.53 22.72
N THR A 105 15.95 -0.54 22.60
CA THR A 105 15.99 -1.65 23.55
C THR A 105 16.22 -2.99 22.87
N LYS A 106 16.93 -3.88 23.55
CA LYS A 106 17.09 -5.26 23.15
C LYS A 106 16.64 -6.16 24.27
N SER A 107 15.81 -7.15 23.97
CA SER A 107 15.51 -8.19 24.94
C SER A 107 16.47 -9.35 24.82
N SER A 108 16.60 -10.13 25.90
CA SER A 108 17.31 -11.42 25.94
C SER A 108 16.52 -12.42 26.78
N PHE A 109 16.57 -13.70 26.41
CA PHE A 109 15.90 -14.79 27.12
C PHE A 109 16.98 -15.72 27.69
N ILE A 110 17.19 -15.65 28.99
CA ILE A 110 18.25 -16.41 29.67
C ILE A 110 17.59 -17.16 30.83
N SER A 111 17.74 -18.48 30.84
CA SER A 111 17.29 -19.36 31.92
C SER A 111 15.81 -19.16 32.31
N GLY A 112 14.92 -19.05 31.31
CA GLY A 112 13.48 -18.91 31.55
C GLY A 112 13.00 -17.49 31.84
N LYS A 113 13.88 -16.49 31.85
CA LYS A 113 13.53 -15.09 32.14
C LYS A 113 13.80 -14.18 30.94
N ILE A 114 12.83 -13.31 30.65
CA ILE A 114 13.02 -12.20 29.70
C ILE A 114 13.68 -11.05 30.46
N SER A 115 14.73 -10.48 29.87
CA SER A 115 15.34 -9.23 30.34
C SER A 115 15.40 -8.23 29.20
N TYR A 116 15.43 -6.94 29.54
CA TYR A 116 15.53 -5.84 28.59
C TYR A 116 16.75 -4.99 28.94
N ARG A 117 17.45 -4.52 27.93
CA ARG A 117 18.55 -3.56 28.11
C ARG A 117 18.46 -2.46 27.07
N ALA A 118 18.83 -1.24 27.48
CA ALA A 118 19.09 -0.17 26.54
C ALA A 118 20.32 -0.53 25.68
N ILE A 119 20.26 -0.19 24.39
CA ILE A 119 21.35 -0.37 23.43
C ILE A 119 21.59 0.94 22.67
N LYS A 120 22.59 0.94 21.78
CA LYS A 120 22.84 2.03 20.83
C LYS A 120 22.48 1.60 19.42
N LEU A 121 22.29 2.58 18.53
CA LEU A 121 22.11 2.33 17.09
C LEU A 121 23.20 1.41 16.50
N SER A 122 24.46 1.59 16.95
CA SER A 122 25.60 0.78 16.52
C SER A 122 25.51 -0.70 16.88
N ASP A 123 24.64 -1.07 17.83
CA ASP A 123 24.45 -2.46 18.25
C ASP A 123 23.46 -3.21 17.36
N ILE A 124 22.70 -2.49 16.51
CA ILE A 124 21.74 -3.03 15.55
C ILE A 124 22.47 -3.48 14.29
N LYS A 125 22.14 -4.67 13.80
CA LYS A 125 22.80 -5.30 12.66
C LYS A 125 21.82 -5.67 11.57
N LYS A 126 22.32 -5.77 10.35
CA LYS A 126 21.59 -6.37 9.23
C LYS A 126 21.09 -7.76 9.63
N GLY A 127 19.81 -8.01 9.38
CA GLY A 127 19.13 -9.26 9.70
C GLY A 127 18.41 -9.25 11.05
N ASP A 128 18.68 -8.28 11.93
CA ASP A 128 17.93 -8.15 13.18
C ASP A 128 16.45 -7.94 12.88
N LYS A 129 15.60 -8.61 13.67
CA LYS A 129 14.16 -8.36 13.67
C LYS A 129 13.89 -7.25 14.68
N ALA A 130 13.17 -6.23 14.26
CA ALA A 130 12.95 -5.03 15.05
C ALA A 130 11.49 -4.57 14.96
N ILE A 131 11.02 -3.97 16.05
CA ILE A 131 9.72 -3.31 16.13
C ILE A 131 9.99 -1.81 16.22
N PHE A 132 9.49 -1.06 15.26
CA PHE A 132 9.66 0.38 15.15
C PHE A 132 8.39 1.08 15.59
N TYR A 133 8.47 1.97 16.58
CA TYR A 133 7.34 2.72 17.11
C TYR A 133 7.36 4.17 16.63
N PHE A 134 6.21 4.67 16.19
CA PHE A 134 6.04 5.99 15.59
C PHE A 134 4.85 6.71 16.23
N SER A 135 4.93 8.04 16.38
CA SER A 135 3.84 8.85 16.97
C SER A 135 2.66 9.10 16.03
N VAL A 136 2.81 8.81 14.74
CA VAL A 136 1.78 8.97 13.71
C VAL A 136 1.78 7.77 12.78
N LEU A 137 0.68 7.58 12.05
CA LEU A 137 0.50 6.50 11.10
C LEU A 137 1.68 6.48 10.10
N PRO A 138 2.48 5.41 10.05
CA PRO A 138 3.66 5.38 9.18
C PRO A 138 3.35 4.76 7.81
N TYR A 139 2.21 4.08 7.65
CA TYR A 139 1.96 3.25 6.46
C TYR A 139 1.91 4.06 5.16
N ASP A 140 1.48 5.32 5.23
CA ASP A 140 1.44 6.29 4.13
C ASP A 140 2.81 6.91 3.80
N LYS A 141 3.85 6.63 4.61
CA LYS A 141 5.19 7.20 4.46
C LYS A 141 6.26 6.12 4.31
N SER A 142 7.21 6.36 3.40
CA SER A 142 8.40 5.52 3.26
C SER A 142 9.42 5.79 4.36
N GLU A 143 9.47 7.01 4.88
CA GLU A 143 10.40 7.45 5.92
C GLU A 143 9.67 8.13 7.08
N THR A 144 10.00 7.79 8.32
CA THR A 144 9.41 8.43 9.52
C THR A 144 10.37 8.37 10.72
N LEU A 145 10.34 9.41 11.57
CA LEU A 145 11.09 9.46 12.82
C LEU A 145 10.52 8.46 13.83
N ALA A 146 11.35 7.49 14.24
CA ALA A 146 11.00 6.51 15.25
C ALA A 146 11.17 7.10 16.65
N SER A 147 10.13 6.93 17.49
CA SER A 147 10.20 7.26 18.91
C SER A 147 10.97 6.19 19.69
N LYS A 148 10.80 4.93 19.29
CA LYS A 148 11.41 3.77 19.96
C LYS A 148 11.63 2.62 19.00
N ILE A 149 12.67 1.84 19.23
CA ILE A 149 13.00 0.63 18.47
C ILE A 149 13.35 -0.50 19.43
N ASP A 150 12.62 -1.60 19.31
CA ASP A 150 12.82 -2.80 20.13
C ASP A 150 13.34 -3.97 19.30
N LEU A 151 14.37 -4.65 19.78
CA LEU A 151 14.93 -5.88 19.20
C LEU A 151 14.56 -7.09 20.06
N PRO A 152 13.46 -7.81 19.73
CA PRO A 152 13.01 -8.97 20.48
C PRO A 152 13.93 -10.20 20.31
N VAL A 153 14.00 -11.04 21.34
CA VAL A 153 14.80 -12.29 21.34
C VAL A 153 14.32 -13.31 20.32
N ASN A 154 13.03 -13.35 20.08
CA ASN A 154 12.38 -14.33 19.23
C ASN A 154 11.31 -13.62 18.44
N TYR A 155 11.51 -13.61 17.13
CA TYR A 155 10.57 -13.17 16.13
C TYR A 155 10.81 -14.05 14.91
#